data_AF-A0A9E1QAJ1-F1
#
_entry.id   AF-A0A9E1QAJ1-F1
#
_cell.length_a   1.000
_cell.length_b   1.000
_cell.length_c   1.000
_cell.angle_alpha   90.00
_cell.angle_beta   90.00
_cell.angle_gamma   90.00
#
_symmetry.space_group_name_H-M   'P 1'
#
loop_
_entity.id
_entity.type
_entity.pdbx_description
1 polymer ?
#
loop_
_entity_poly.entity_id
_entity_poly.type
_entity_poly.pdbx_seq_one_letter_code
_entity_poly.pdbx_strand_id
1 'polypeptide(L)'
;MKYKCPNCEQFKYEQQTSVRGCGWRLFIVVPLFSLLIPGASSFYGGDTSFEDMGIIVLLSMLIGIIIIIISYISPQKTINYKCSNCEFEQEHNI
;
A
#
# COMPACT_ATOMS: atom_id res chain seq x y z
N MET A 1 -18.61 0.71 12.30
CA MET A 1 -20.03 0.79 11.87
C MET A 1 -20.10 0.35 10.42
N LYS A 2 -21.01 -0.56 10.04
CA LYS A 2 -21.19 -0.95 8.63
C LYS A 2 -22.05 0.11 7.96
N TYR A 3 -21.42 1.08 7.30
CA TYR A 3 -22.13 2.09 6.53
C TYR A 3 -22.88 1.40 5.37
N LYS A 4 -24.01 1.96 4.92
CA LYS A 4 -24.73 1.51 3.71
C LYS A 4 -24.50 2.53 2.62
N CYS A 5 -24.19 2.09 1.41
CA CYS A 5 -24.10 2.96 0.23
C CYS A 5 -25.36 3.83 0.14
N PRO A 6 -25.28 5.18 0.18
CA PRO A 6 -26.47 6.03 0.17
C PRO A 6 -27.23 5.99 -1.15
N ASN A 7 -26.56 5.60 -2.25
CA ASN A 7 -27.17 5.53 -3.58
C ASN A 7 -27.78 4.14 -3.90
N CYS A 8 -27.22 3.08 -3.33
CA CYS A 8 -27.50 1.70 -3.75
C CYS A 8 -27.80 0.74 -2.59
N GLU A 9 -27.78 1.25 -1.34
CA GLU A 9 -28.08 0.57 -0.08
C GLU A 9 -27.29 -0.70 0.24
N GLN A 10 -26.34 -1.08 -0.61
CA GLN A 10 -25.50 -2.26 -0.41
C GLN A 10 -24.34 -1.99 0.58
N PHE A 11 -23.93 -3.05 1.28
CA PHE A 11 -22.92 -3.03 2.35
C PHE A 11 -21.47 -3.08 1.86
N LYS A 12 -21.21 -3.00 0.55
CA LYS A 12 -19.86 -3.12 -0.02
C LYS A 12 -19.32 -1.76 -0.43
N TYR A 13 -18.42 -1.26 0.41
CA TYR A 13 -17.47 -0.24 -0.01
C TYR A 13 -16.14 -0.92 -0.31
N GLU A 14 -15.52 -0.49 -1.40
CA GLU A 14 -14.14 -0.86 -1.69
C GLU A 14 -13.23 0.04 -0.86
N GLN A 15 -12.48 -0.57 0.06
CA GLN A 15 -11.59 0.17 0.95
C GLN A 15 -10.35 0.59 0.16
N GLN A 16 -10.23 1.88 -0.15
CA GLN A 16 -8.99 2.40 -0.73
C GLN A 16 -7.86 2.31 0.30
N THR A 17 -6.69 1.87 -0.17
CA THR A 17 -5.51 1.72 0.66
C THR A 17 -5.06 3.10 1.16
N SER A 18 -4.98 3.30 2.48
CA SER A 18 -4.48 4.55 3.05
C SER A 18 -3.03 4.81 2.60
N VAL A 19 -2.70 6.08 2.32
CA VAL A 19 -1.33 6.54 1.98
C VAL A 19 -0.34 6.15 3.08
N ARG A 20 -0.77 6.21 4.34
CA ARG A 20 0.02 5.73 5.48
C ARG A 20 0.32 4.24 5.37
N GLY A 21 -0.67 3.44 4.98
CA GLY A 21 -0.51 2.01 4.72
C GLY A 21 0.43 1.72 3.56
N CYS A 22 0.40 2.54 2.50
CA CYS A 22 1.33 2.45 1.37
C CYS A 22 2.79 2.71 1.83
N GLY A 23 3.02 3.77 2.61
CA GLY A 23 4.34 4.09 3.16
C GLY A 23 4.93 2.94 4.00
N TRP A 24 4.12 2.34 4.88
CA TRP A 24 4.56 1.17 5.67
C TRP A 24 4.85 -0.07 4.83
N ARG A 25 4.05 -0.32 3.77
CA ARG A 25 4.32 -1.43 2.84
C ARG A 25 5.64 -1.24 2.09
N LEU A 26 5.93 -0.02 1.63
CA LEU A 26 7.19 0.30 0.97
C LEU A 26 8.39 0.21 1.92
N PHE A 27 8.19 0.59 3.19
CA PHE A 27 9.26 0.58 4.19
C PHE A 27 9.57 -0.81 4.75
N ILE A 28 8.58 -1.69 4.92
CA ILE A 28 8.77 -3.02 5.56
C ILE A 28 8.58 -4.16 4.57
N VAL A 29 7.43 -4.19 3.89
CA VAL A 29 7.03 -5.35 3.09
C VAL A 29 7.97 -5.52 1.89
N VAL A 30 8.23 -4.44 1.15
CA VAL A 30 9.11 -4.51 -0.02
C VAL A 30 10.52 -4.99 0.35
N PRO A 31 11.21 -4.43 1.38
CA PRO A 31 12.51 -4.95 1.80
C PRO A 31 12.51 -6.43 2.19
N LEU A 32 11.50 -6.86 2.96
CA LEU A 32 11.36 -8.26 3.37
C LEU A 32 11.25 -9.19 2.17
N PHE A 33 10.40 -8.86 1.20
CA PHE A 33 10.26 -9.67 -0.01
C PHE A 33 11.52 -9.62 -0.87
N SER A 34 12.12 -8.45 -1.08
CA SER A 34 13.35 -8.30 -1.87
C SER A 34 14.51 -9.13 -1.33
N LEU A 35 14.65 -9.26 -0.01
CA LEU A 35 15.67 -10.12 0.61
C LEU A 35 15.40 -11.62 0.41
N LEU A 36 14.17 -12.03 0.10
CA LEU A 36 13.82 -13.42 -0.20
C LEU A 36 14.02 -13.77 -1.68
N ILE A 37 14.09 -12.77 -2.57
CA ILE A 37 14.20 -12.98 -4.02
C ILE A 37 15.46 -13.76 -4.42
N PRO A 38 16.67 -13.50 -3.90
CA PRO A 38 17.87 -14.27 -4.27
C PRO A 38 17.77 -15.76 -3.95
N GLY A 39 17.11 -16.09 -2.82
CA GLY A 39 16.83 -17.48 -2.44
C GLY A 39 15.82 -18.14 -3.37
N ALA A 40 14.79 -17.40 -3.80
CA ALA A 40 13.81 -17.90 -4.76
C ALA A 40 14.40 -18.03 -6.18
N SER A 41 15.19 -17.05 -6.62
CA SER A 41 15.75 -17.04 -7.97
C SER A 41 16.71 -18.20 -8.18
N SER A 42 17.61 -18.45 -7.23
CA SER A 42 18.52 -19.61 -7.26
C SER A 42 17.77 -20.95 -7.33
N PHE A 43 16.62 -21.08 -6.65
CA PHE A 43 15.78 -22.29 -6.75
C PHE A 43 15.21 -22.52 -8.15
N TYR A 44 14.91 -21.44 -8.90
CA TYR A 44 14.40 -21.51 -10.27
C TYR A 44 15.49 -21.37 -11.35
N GLY A 45 16.78 -21.45 -10.98
CA GLY A 45 17.91 -21.37 -11.92
C GLY A 45 18.32 -19.96 -12.34
N GLY A 46 17.86 -18.93 -11.62
CA GLY A 46 18.31 -17.54 -11.78
C GLY A 46 19.57 -17.22 -10.98
N ASP A 47 20.19 -16.09 -11.31
CA ASP A 47 21.49 -15.62 -10.82
C ASP A 47 21.42 -14.31 -10.00
N THR A 48 20.21 -13.89 -9.62
CA THR A 48 19.99 -12.66 -8.87
C THR A 48 20.64 -12.72 -7.49
N SER A 49 21.51 -11.76 -7.20
CA SER A 49 22.26 -11.67 -5.96
C SER A 49 21.61 -10.71 -4.95
N PHE A 50 22.06 -10.76 -3.70
CA PHE A 50 21.65 -9.80 -2.67
C PHE A 50 22.10 -8.36 -3.00
N GLU A 51 23.22 -8.21 -3.72
CA GLU A 51 23.74 -6.91 -4.12
C GLU A 51 22.80 -6.24 -5.14
N ASP A 52 22.28 -7.01 -6.09
CA ASP A 52 21.30 -6.54 -7.08
C ASP A 52 20.00 -6.03 -6.42
N MET A 53 19.61 -6.65 -5.31
CA MET A 53 18.42 -6.25 -4.54
C MET A 53 18.68 -5.07 -3.59
N GLY A 54 19.95 -4.80 -3.24
CA GLY A 54 20.32 -3.80 -2.24
C GLY A 54 19.87 -2.38 -2.60
N ILE A 55 20.02 -1.99 -3.87
CA ILE A 55 19.57 -0.68 -4.36
C ILE A 55 18.05 -0.55 -4.29
N ILE A 56 17.33 -1.61 -4.67
CA ILE A 56 15.86 -1.65 -4.65
C ILE A 56 15.34 -1.50 -3.22
N VAL A 57 15.95 -2.22 -2.27
CA VAL A 57 15.63 -2.16 -0.84
C VAL A 57 15.87 -0.75 -0.29
N LEU A 58 17.01 -0.14 -0.58
CA LEU A 58 17.32 1.21 -0.12
C LEU A 58 16.34 2.26 -0.67
N LEU A 59 16.03 2.20 -1.96
CA LEU A 59 15.08 3.10 -2.59
C LEU A 59 13.67 2.93 -2.02
N SER A 60 13.20 1.69 -1.83
CA SER A 60 11.86 1.44 -1.27
C SER A 60 11.75 1.97 0.16
N MET A 61 12.81 1.81 0.98
CA MET A 61 12.85 2.34 2.34
C MET A 61 12.83 3.87 2.35
N LEU A 62 13.64 4.53 1.53
CA LEU A 62 13.67 6.00 1.43
C LEU A 62 12.30 6.56 1.02
N ILE A 63 11.69 6.01 -0.02
CA ILE A 63 10.36 6.42 -0.49
C ILE A 63 9.30 6.14 0.59
N GLY A 64 9.37 4.98 1.25
CA GLY A 64 8.47 4.63 2.35
C GLY A 64 8.52 5.63 3.50
N ILE A 65 9.73 6.02 3.93
CA ILE A 65 9.93 7.04 4.98
C ILE A 65 9.33 8.39 4.56
N ILE A 66 9.62 8.85 3.34
CA ILE A 66 9.08 10.13 2.83
C ILE A 66 7.55 10.13 2.87
N ILE A 67 6.91 9.05 2.41
CA ILE A 67 5.45 8.92 2.41
C ILE A 67 4.89 8.88 3.84
N ILE A 68 5.57 8.21 4.77
CA ILE A 68 5.17 8.18 6.19
C ILE A 68 5.26 9.59 6.80
N ILE A 69 6.34 10.34 6.54
CA ILE A 69 6.53 11.70 7.03
C ILE A 69 5.44 12.63 6.47
N ILE A 70 5.20 12.59 5.15
CA ILE A 70 4.14 13.39 4.52
C ILE A 70 2.78 13.02 5.10
N SER A 71 2.52 11.74 5.36
CA SER A 71 1.28 11.28 6.00
C SER A 71 1.13 11.77 7.44
N TYR A 72 2.22 12.13 8.12
CA TYR A 72 2.19 12.69 9.46
C TYR A 72 1.97 14.21 9.45
N ILE A 73 2.53 14.91 8.47
CA ILE A 73 2.36 16.36 8.27
C ILE A 73 0.97 16.67 7.72
N SER A 74 0.51 15.87 6.75
CA SER A 74 -0.81 15.96 6.13
C SER A 74 -1.53 14.62 6.31
N PRO A 75 -2.10 14.36 7.50
CA PRO A 75 -2.88 13.16 7.72
C PRO A 75 -4.05 13.13 6.74
N GLN A 76 -4.26 11.98 6.07
CA GLN A 76 -5.46 11.76 5.26
C GLN A 76 -6.68 11.92 6.15
N LYS A 77 -7.32 13.08 6.07
CA LYS A 77 -8.55 13.38 6.80
C LYS A 77 -9.74 12.67 6.14
N THR A 78 -9.66 12.40 4.84
CA THR A 78 -10.71 11.75 4.07
C THR A 78 -10.28 10.36 3.58
N ILE A 79 -11.14 9.36 3.77
CA ILE A 79 -11.07 8.08 3.05
C ILE A 79 -12.16 8.10 1.99
N ASN A 80 -11.75 7.93 0.73
CA ASN A 80 -12.67 7.74 -0.38
C ASN A 80 -13.12 6.29 -0.40
N TYR A 81 -14.40 6.11 -0.17
CA TYR A 81 -15.05 4.83 -0.38
C TYR A 81 -15.75 4.85 -1.73
N LYS A 82 -15.36 3.94 -2.63
CA LYS A 82 -16.09 3.71 -3.87
C LYS A 82 -17.05 2.55 -3.66
N CYS A 83 -18.32 2.72 -4.04
CA CYS A 83 -19.23 1.60 -4.07
C CYS A 83 -18.99 0.76 -5.33
N SER A 84 -18.78 -0.54 -5.14
CA SER A 84 -18.45 -1.47 -6.21
C SER A 84 -19.59 -1.67 -7.24
N ASN A 85 -20.83 -1.36 -6.88
CA ASN A 85 -22.00 -1.67 -7.72
C ASN A 85 -22.55 -0.47 -8.51
N CYS A 86 -22.43 0.75 -7.97
CA CYS A 86 -22.94 1.96 -8.62
C CYS A 86 -21.86 3.02 -8.86
N GLU A 87 -20.59 2.66 -8.64
CA GLU A 87 -19.41 3.52 -8.76
C GLU A 87 -19.47 4.84 -7.99
N PHE A 88 -20.42 4.96 -7.06
CA PHE A 88 -20.60 6.14 -6.24
C PHE A 88 -19.41 6.31 -5.30
N GLU A 89 -18.73 7.45 -5.38
CA GLU A 89 -17.62 7.83 -4.52
C GLU A 89 -18.12 8.76 -3.41
N GLN A 90 -17.76 8.44 -2.16
CA GLN A 90 -18.06 9.30 -1.02
C GLN A 90 -16.80 9.54 -0.19
N GLU A 91 -16.47 10.81 -0.02
CA GLU A 91 -15.46 11.28 0.93
C GLU A 91 -16.01 11.14 2.35
N HIS A 92 -15.38 10.29 3.17
CA HIS A 92 -15.67 10.22 4.60
C HIS A 92 -14.52 10.82 5.38
N ASN A 93 -14.79 11.85 6.18
CA ASN A 93 -13.81 12.34 7.14
C ASN A 93 -13.64 11.31 8.27
N ILE A 94 -12.39 10.92 8.57
CA ILE A 94 -12.04 10.10 9.74
C ILE A 94 -12.09 10.95 11.00
#